data_AF-A0A4Z2HEW1-F1
#
_entry.id   AF-A0A4Z2HEW1-F1
#
_cell.length_a   1.000
_cell.length_b   1.000
_cell.length_c   1.000
_cell.angle_alpha   90.00
_cell.angle_beta   90.00
_cell.angle_gamma   90.00
#
_symmetry.space_group_name_H-M   'P 1'
#
loop_
_entity.id
_entity.type
_entity.pdbx_description
1 polymer ?
#
loop_
_entity_poly.entity_id
_entity_poly.type
_entity_poly.pdbx_seq_one_letter_code
_entity_poly.pdbx_strand_id
1 'polypeptide(L)'
;MSVMKKEMEKYRDIDEDELLKKLSEEELQRLEDELEELDPDNALLPAGMRQKDQTKKSPTGMFQRDNLLAHLEKQAKEDPETEELVPFTGEKRGKAFVPKKMVDPILENVTLEPELEEALASASDAELCDIAGNSIPPTLISNVATYIGYTHNHLINIFYFLCLYQKSYCICTN
;
A
#
# COMPACT_ATOMS: atom_id res chain seq x y z
N MET A 1 10.89 -4.04 -34.97
CA MET A 1 10.11 -4.88 -34.03
C MET A 1 11.08 -5.60 -33.12
N SER A 2 10.85 -5.57 -31.79
CA SER A 2 11.68 -6.31 -30.82
C SER A 2 11.66 -7.81 -31.14
N VAL A 3 12.71 -8.54 -30.74
CA VAL A 3 12.84 -9.99 -30.99
C VAL A 3 11.60 -10.76 -30.53
N MET A 4 11.06 -10.42 -29.36
CA MET A 4 9.79 -10.99 -28.86
C MET A 4 8.62 -10.83 -29.85
N LYS A 5 8.44 -9.65 -30.45
CA LYS A 5 7.32 -9.42 -31.38
C LYS A 5 7.39 -10.31 -32.63
N LYS A 6 8.60 -10.65 -33.10
CA LYS A 6 8.78 -11.54 -34.26
C LYS A 6 8.48 -13.00 -33.94
N GLU A 7 8.72 -13.43 -32.71
CA GLU A 7 8.42 -14.80 -32.28
C GLU A 7 6.92 -14.99 -32.05
N MET A 8 6.23 -13.97 -31.51
CA MET A 8 4.78 -13.98 -31.31
C MET A 8 3.99 -14.05 -32.63
N GLU A 9 4.53 -13.51 -33.72
CA GLU A 9 3.88 -13.55 -35.05
C GLU A 9 3.65 -15.00 -35.53
N LYS A 10 4.49 -15.97 -35.10
CA LYS A 10 4.34 -17.39 -35.48
C LYS A 10 3.13 -18.04 -34.83
N TYR A 11 2.70 -17.53 -33.68
CA TYR A 11 1.59 -18.08 -32.90
C TYR A 11 0.30 -17.27 -33.13
N ARG A 12 0.35 -16.20 -33.93
CA ARG A 12 -0.75 -15.26 -34.13
C ARG A 12 -1.98 -15.84 -34.83
N ASP A 13 -1.78 -16.81 -35.72
CA ASP A 13 -2.83 -17.41 -36.55
C ASP A 13 -3.24 -18.81 -36.06
N ILE A 14 -2.80 -19.22 -34.86
CA ILE A 14 -3.18 -20.51 -34.28
C ILE A 14 -4.56 -20.36 -33.62
N ASP A 15 -5.46 -21.29 -33.91
CA ASP A 15 -6.75 -21.37 -33.22
C ASP A 15 -6.56 -21.98 -31.82
N GLU A 16 -6.56 -21.11 -30.81
CA GLU A 16 -6.40 -21.48 -29.41
C GLU A 16 -7.53 -22.42 -28.92
N ASP A 17 -8.77 -22.20 -29.37
CA ASP A 17 -9.92 -23.02 -28.96
C ASP A 17 -9.82 -24.45 -29.53
N GLU A 18 -9.32 -24.61 -30.75
CA GLU A 18 -9.09 -25.94 -31.34
C GLU A 18 -7.95 -26.68 -30.64
N LEU A 19 -6.90 -25.96 -30.22
CA LEU A 19 -5.78 -26.53 -29.47
C LEU A 19 -6.22 -27.00 -28.08
N LEU A 20 -6.99 -26.18 -27.36
CA LEU A 20 -7.50 -26.50 -26.02
C LEU A 20 -8.47 -27.70 -26.04
N LYS A 21 -9.30 -27.83 -27.09
CA LYS A 21 -10.21 -28.99 -27.24
C LYS A 21 -9.51 -30.34 -27.46
N LYS A 22 -8.25 -30.33 -27.89
CA LYS A 22 -7.46 -31.57 -28.10
C LYS A 22 -6.85 -32.11 -26.81
N LEU A 23 -6.81 -31.29 -25.76
CA LEU A 23 -6.31 -31.68 -24.45
C LEU A 23 -7.39 -32.43 -23.67
N SER A 24 -6.96 -33.39 -22.86
CA SER A 24 -7.84 -34.06 -21.90
C SER A 24 -8.13 -33.14 -20.70
N GLU A 25 -9.22 -33.42 -19.97
CA GLU A 25 -9.61 -32.65 -18.78
C GLU A 25 -8.47 -32.56 -17.74
N GLU A 26 -7.72 -33.65 -17.55
CA GLU A 26 -6.60 -33.70 -16.62
C GLU A 26 -5.40 -32.84 -17.09
N GLU A 27 -5.23 -32.68 -18.39
CA GLU A 27 -4.18 -31.82 -18.95
C GLU A 27 -4.56 -30.35 -18.88
N LEU A 28 -5.84 -30.03 -19.11
CA LEU A 28 -6.38 -28.68 -18.91
C LEU A 28 -6.22 -28.21 -17.46
N GLN A 29 -6.56 -29.08 -16.51
CA GLN A 29 -6.43 -28.75 -15.10
C GLN A 29 -4.97 -28.49 -14.67
N ARG A 30 -4.01 -29.29 -15.19
CA ARG A 30 -2.58 -29.04 -14.95
C ARG A 30 -2.12 -27.70 -15.53
N LEU A 31 -2.63 -27.32 -16.70
CA LEU A 31 -2.30 -26.01 -17.30
C LEU A 31 -2.87 -24.86 -16.48
N GLU A 32 -4.08 -24.99 -15.93
CA GLU A 32 -4.64 -24.00 -15.01
C GLU A 32 -3.77 -23.84 -13.75
N ASP A 33 -3.33 -24.96 -13.16
CA ASP A 33 -2.44 -24.93 -11.99
C ASP A 33 -1.09 -24.27 -12.32
N GLU A 34 -0.48 -24.57 -13.47
CA GLU A 34 0.76 -23.91 -13.92
C GLU A 34 0.57 -22.39 -14.11
N LEU A 35 -0.58 -21.96 -14.62
CA LEU A 35 -0.90 -20.54 -14.77
C LEU A 35 -1.03 -19.83 -13.41
N GLU A 36 -1.56 -20.50 -12.39
CA GLU A 36 -1.66 -19.97 -11.03
C GLU A 36 -0.31 -19.86 -10.31
N GLU A 37 0.66 -20.71 -10.66
CA GLU A 37 2.01 -20.70 -10.10
C GLU A 37 2.95 -19.67 -10.76
N LEU A 38 2.58 -19.15 -11.94
CA LEU A 38 3.34 -18.09 -12.61
C LEU A 38 3.34 -16.79 -11.79
N ASP A 39 4.46 -16.06 -11.87
CA ASP A 39 4.63 -14.78 -11.20
C ASP A 39 3.51 -13.79 -11.60
N PRO A 40 2.80 -13.15 -10.66
CA PRO A 40 1.76 -12.16 -10.95
C PRO A 40 2.27 -10.99 -11.82
N ASP A 41 3.58 -10.73 -11.85
CA ASP A 41 4.19 -9.69 -12.68
C ASP A 41 4.58 -10.18 -14.10
N ASN A 42 4.38 -11.46 -14.44
CA ASN A 42 4.76 -12.02 -15.74
C ASN A 42 4.09 -11.30 -16.92
N ALA A 43 4.91 -10.72 -17.81
CA ALA A 43 4.45 -9.91 -18.94
C ALA A 43 3.59 -10.67 -19.97
N LEU A 44 3.66 -12.01 -19.98
CA LEU A 44 2.88 -12.87 -20.87
C LEU A 44 1.44 -13.10 -20.37
N LEU A 45 1.17 -12.86 -19.08
CA LEU A 45 -0.17 -13.04 -18.51
C LEU A 45 -1.01 -11.76 -18.64
N PRO A 46 -2.22 -11.86 -19.23
CA PRO A 46 -3.19 -10.75 -19.24
C PRO A 46 -3.53 -10.30 -17.83
N ALA A 47 -3.80 -9.01 -17.64
CA ALA A 47 -4.03 -8.42 -16.32
C ALA A 47 -5.17 -9.10 -15.52
N GLY A 48 -6.23 -9.55 -16.20
CA GLY A 48 -7.35 -10.25 -15.55
C GLY A 48 -7.01 -11.66 -15.04
N MET A 49 -6.00 -12.31 -15.62
CA MET A 49 -5.55 -13.66 -15.27
C MET A 49 -4.45 -13.69 -14.20
N ARG A 50 -3.95 -12.52 -13.79
CA ARG A 50 -2.94 -12.39 -12.72
C ARG A 50 -3.53 -12.59 -11.33
N GLN A 51 -4.85 -12.50 -11.21
CA GLN A 51 -5.55 -12.67 -9.95
C GLN A 51 -6.28 -14.02 -9.97
N LYS A 52 -5.95 -14.88 -9.01
CA LYS A 52 -6.67 -16.13 -8.81
C LYS A 52 -8.14 -15.88 -8.50
N ASP A 53 -9.00 -16.70 -9.10
CA ASP A 53 -10.42 -16.70 -8.77
C ASP A 53 -10.63 -17.07 -7.30
N GLN A 54 -11.19 -16.13 -6.54
CA GLN A 54 -11.37 -16.28 -5.09
C GLN A 54 -12.52 -17.23 -4.75
N THR A 55 -13.31 -17.67 -5.74
CA THR A 55 -14.46 -18.55 -5.51
C THR A 55 -14.61 -19.54 -6.66
N LYS A 56 -14.91 -20.81 -6.31
CA LYS A 56 -15.29 -21.85 -7.26
C LYS A 56 -16.77 -21.79 -7.66
N LYS A 57 -17.50 -20.75 -7.23
CA LYS A 57 -18.93 -20.60 -7.48
C LYS A 57 -19.11 -19.95 -8.84
N SER A 58 -19.99 -20.51 -9.67
CA SER A 58 -20.35 -19.87 -10.92
C SER A 58 -20.98 -18.48 -10.67
N PRO A 59 -20.83 -17.53 -11.61
CA PRO A 59 -21.46 -16.22 -11.50
C PRO A 59 -22.97 -16.38 -11.31
N THR A 60 -23.51 -15.81 -10.24
CA THR A 60 -24.92 -16.03 -9.83
C THR A 60 -25.90 -15.06 -10.50
N GLY A 61 -25.52 -14.50 -11.65
CA GLY A 61 -26.31 -13.49 -12.35
C GLY A 61 -26.34 -12.14 -11.62
N MET A 62 -27.43 -11.39 -11.78
CA MET A 62 -27.59 -10.07 -11.16
C MET A 62 -27.57 -10.16 -9.63
N PHE A 63 -26.99 -9.14 -8.98
CA PHE A 63 -26.88 -9.07 -7.53
C PHE A 63 -28.26 -9.12 -6.83
N GLN A 64 -28.47 -10.15 -5.99
CA GLN A 64 -29.68 -10.34 -5.18
C GLN A 64 -29.40 -10.06 -3.70
N ARG A 65 -29.79 -8.87 -3.24
CA ARG A 65 -29.51 -8.39 -1.87
C ARG A 65 -30.14 -9.27 -0.78
N ASP A 66 -31.38 -9.70 -0.96
CA ASP A 66 -32.15 -10.42 0.06
C ASP A 66 -31.53 -11.79 0.38
N ASN A 67 -31.02 -12.48 -0.65
CA ASN A 67 -30.33 -13.76 -0.48
C ASN A 67 -28.99 -13.59 0.24
N LEU A 68 -28.26 -12.51 -0.04
CA LEU A 68 -27.03 -12.19 0.68
C LEU A 68 -27.31 -11.92 2.16
N LEU A 69 -28.34 -11.13 2.46
CA LEU A 69 -28.73 -10.82 3.84
C LEU A 69 -29.13 -12.09 4.60
N ALA A 70 -29.97 -12.95 4.01
CA ALA A 70 -30.37 -14.21 4.62
C ALA A 70 -29.17 -15.14 4.88
N HIS A 71 -28.19 -15.17 3.98
CA HIS A 71 -26.96 -15.94 4.18
C HIS A 71 -26.11 -15.40 5.33
N LEU A 72 -25.91 -14.09 5.40
CA LEU A 72 -25.15 -13.43 6.48
C LEU A 72 -25.84 -13.59 7.84
N GLU A 73 -27.16 -13.48 7.90
CA GLU A 73 -27.93 -13.74 9.13
C GLU A 73 -27.79 -15.19 9.59
N LYS A 74 -27.81 -16.15 8.65
CA LYS A 74 -27.61 -17.55 8.97
C LYS A 74 -26.20 -17.80 9.50
N GLN A 75 -25.18 -17.26 8.83
CA GLN A 75 -23.79 -17.38 9.24
C GLN A 75 -23.58 -16.79 10.64
N ALA A 76 -24.06 -15.56 10.89
CA ALA A 76 -23.93 -14.93 12.20
C ALA A 76 -24.66 -15.68 13.33
N LYS A 77 -25.71 -16.45 13.03
CA LYS A 77 -26.40 -17.30 14.01
C LYS A 77 -25.68 -18.63 14.26
N GLU A 78 -24.98 -19.15 13.26
CA GLU A 78 -24.26 -20.43 13.32
C GLU A 78 -22.82 -20.27 13.81
N ASP A 79 -22.26 -19.07 13.71
CA ASP A 79 -20.90 -18.75 14.16
C ASP A 79 -20.80 -19.01 15.69
N PRO A 80 -19.96 -19.96 16.13
CA PRO A 80 -19.85 -20.30 17.53
C PRO A 80 -19.19 -19.16 18.31
N GLU A 81 -19.66 -18.93 19.53
CA GLU A 81 -18.98 -18.04 20.47
C GLU A 81 -17.56 -18.58 20.70
N THR A 82 -16.56 -17.78 20.33
CA THR A 82 -15.15 -18.13 20.55
C THR A 82 -14.85 -17.98 22.04
N GLU A 83 -14.38 -19.05 22.67
CA GLU A 83 -13.98 -19.01 24.08
C GLU A 83 -12.79 -18.05 24.25
N GLU A 84 -12.97 -17.01 25.06
CA GLU A 84 -11.88 -16.09 25.44
C GLU A 84 -10.85 -16.87 26.28
N LEU A 85 -9.69 -17.19 25.69
CA LEU A 85 -8.57 -17.86 26.38
C LEU A 85 -8.14 -17.14 27.67
N VAL A 86 -8.32 -15.82 27.72
CA VAL A 86 -8.09 -14.98 28.90
C VAL A 86 -9.22 -13.95 28.99
N PRO A 87 -10.08 -14.00 30.01
CA PRO A 87 -11.14 -13.00 30.17
C PRO A 87 -10.52 -11.63 30.43
N PHE A 88 -11.09 -10.59 29.82
CA PHE A 88 -10.62 -9.22 30.03
C PHE A 88 -10.80 -8.80 31.51
N THR A 89 -9.68 -8.64 32.23
CA THR A 89 -9.67 -8.31 33.67
C THR A 89 -9.76 -6.82 33.98
N GLY A 90 -9.72 -5.94 32.97
CA GLY A 90 -9.81 -4.48 33.17
C GLY A 90 -8.60 -3.83 33.87
N GLU A 91 -7.56 -4.60 34.18
CA GLU A 91 -6.38 -4.11 34.89
C GLU A 91 -5.46 -3.29 33.97
N LYS A 92 -5.23 -2.02 34.33
CA LYS A 92 -4.25 -1.17 33.64
C LYS A 92 -2.84 -1.59 34.04
N ARG A 93 -2.20 -2.46 33.24
CA ARG A 93 -0.83 -2.94 33.46
C ARG A 93 0.26 -1.89 33.20
N GLY A 94 -0.08 -0.77 32.56
CA GLY A 94 0.85 0.31 32.23
C GLY A 94 0.84 1.44 33.26
N LYS A 95 2.00 2.09 33.47
CA LYS A 95 2.08 3.35 34.23
C LYS A 95 1.33 4.44 33.46
N ALA A 96 0.51 5.21 34.15
CA ALA A 96 -0.13 6.38 33.56
C ALA A 96 0.95 7.35 33.05
N PHE A 97 0.83 7.77 31.79
CA PHE A 97 1.76 8.71 31.19
C PHE A 97 1.71 10.04 31.96
N VAL A 98 2.87 10.49 32.43
CA VAL A 98 3.03 11.82 33.04
C VAL A 98 3.72 12.70 32.00
N PRO A 99 3.09 13.80 31.54
CA PRO A 99 3.70 14.70 30.58
C PRO A 99 4.95 15.34 31.19
N LYS A 100 6.09 15.22 30.51
CA LYS A 100 7.33 15.87 30.92
C LYS A 100 7.20 17.38 30.69
N LYS A 101 7.49 18.18 31.70
CA LYS A 101 7.73 19.62 31.51
C LYS A 101 9.01 19.76 30.68
N MET A 102 8.89 20.36 29.51
CA MET A 102 10.05 20.77 28.72
C MET A 102 10.73 21.88 29.53
N VAL A 103 11.96 21.65 29.95
CA VAL A 103 12.81 22.72 30.48
C VAL A 103 13.59 23.19 29.27
N ASP A 104 13.37 24.43 28.87
CA ASP A 104 14.08 25.02 27.74
C ASP A 104 15.60 24.90 27.98
N PRO A 105 16.40 24.48 26.98
CA PRO A 105 17.84 24.44 27.13
C PRO A 105 18.34 25.85 27.49
N ILE A 106 19.15 25.96 28.55
CA ILE A 106 19.85 27.20 28.88
C ILE A 106 20.81 27.47 27.72
N LEU A 107 20.45 28.40 26.84
CA LEU A 107 21.35 28.90 25.81
C LEU A 107 22.46 29.66 26.53
N GLU A 108 23.69 29.14 26.50
CA GLU A 108 24.86 29.92 26.92
C GLU A 108 25.02 31.05 25.90
N ASN A 109 24.89 32.30 26.34
CA ASN A 109 24.99 33.46 25.48
C ASN A 109 26.42 33.54 24.92
N VAL A 110 26.60 33.11 23.67
CA VAL A 110 27.85 33.29 22.94
C VAL A 110 27.98 34.78 22.62
N THR A 111 28.81 35.50 23.38
CA THR A 111 29.21 36.87 23.05
C THR A 111 30.18 36.82 21.88
N LEU A 112 29.79 37.41 20.75
CA LEU A 112 30.67 37.50 19.59
C LEU A 112 31.50 38.78 19.69
N GLU A 113 32.54 38.88 18.87
CA GLU A 113 33.29 40.13 18.76
C GLU A 113 32.36 41.24 18.23
N PRO A 114 32.48 42.49 18.71
CA PRO A 114 31.51 43.56 18.43
C PRO A 114 31.36 43.87 16.93
N GLU A 115 32.42 43.67 16.15
CA GLU A 115 32.40 43.83 14.69
C GLU A 115 31.55 42.74 14.00
N LEU A 116 31.55 41.52 14.56
CA LEU A 116 30.79 40.39 14.02
C LEU A 116 29.31 40.46 14.40
N GLU A 117 29.00 40.98 15.60
CA GLU A 117 27.61 41.25 16.03
C GLU A 117 26.95 42.32 15.17
N GLU A 118 27.67 43.42 14.86
CA GLU A 118 27.17 44.48 13.99
C GLU A 118 26.96 44.00 12.54
N ALA A 119 27.89 43.19 12.02
CA ALA A 119 27.74 42.58 10.70
C ALA A 119 26.56 41.62 10.63
N LEU A 120 26.34 40.81 11.67
CA LEU A 120 25.22 39.86 11.71
C LEU A 120 23.87 40.57 11.90
N ALA A 121 23.82 41.65 12.69
CA ALA A 121 22.61 42.44 12.92
C ALA A 121 22.22 43.33 11.72
N SER A 122 23.18 43.69 10.86
CA SER A 122 22.95 44.48 9.65
C SER A 122 22.79 43.64 8.38
N ALA A 123 23.13 42.34 8.41
CA ALA A 123 22.96 41.43 7.29
C ALA A 123 21.48 41.27 6.90
N SER A 124 21.21 41.22 5.60
CA SER A 124 19.87 40.99 5.07
C SER A 124 19.46 39.52 5.13
N ASP A 125 18.15 39.22 5.19
CA ASP A 125 17.64 37.84 5.22
C ASP A 125 18.13 36.97 4.05
N ALA A 126 18.42 37.58 2.90
CA ALA A 126 18.99 36.90 1.75
C ALA A 126 20.44 36.46 2.00
N GLU A 127 21.28 37.34 2.56
CA GLU A 127 22.68 37.04 2.88
C GLU A 127 22.79 36.04 4.04
N LEU A 128 21.88 36.11 5.01
CA LEU A 128 21.76 35.11 6.07
C LEU A 128 21.40 33.72 5.50
N CYS A 129 20.51 33.68 4.51
CA CYS A 129 20.11 32.44 3.84
C CYS A 129 21.25 31.84 3.01
N ASP A 130 22.11 32.66 2.40
CA ASP A 130 23.29 32.20 1.66
C ASP A 130 24.36 31.62 2.60
N ILE A 131 24.56 32.25 3.76
CA ILE A 131 25.47 31.75 4.80
C ILE A 131 24.94 30.42 5.40
N ALA A 132 23.63 30.34 5.66
CA ALA A 132 22.99 29.11 6.12
C ALA A 132 22.98 28.01 5.05
N GLY A 133 22.76 28.38 3.78
CA GLY A 133 22.74 27.47 2.64
C GLY A 133 24.10 26.82 2.36
N ASN A 134 25.20 27.56 2.54
CA ASN A 134 26.56 27.04 2.36
C ASN A 134 27.07 26.18 3.53
N SER A 135 26.46 26.28 4.72
CA SER A 135 26.85 25.49 5.90
C SER A 135 26.04 24.21 6.06
N ILE A 136 24.92 24.06 5.34
CA ILE A 136 24.10 22.84 5.35
C ILE A 136 24.54 21.96 4.16
N PRO A 137 25.03 20.72 4.39
CA PRO A 137 25.34 19.81 3.28
C PRO A 137 24.06 19.55 2.46
N PRO A 138 24.17 19.44 1.12
CA PRO A 138 23.01 19.25 0.24
C PRO A 138 22.20 17.98 0.53
N THR A 139 22.77 17.04 1.31
CA THR A 139 22.10 15.84 1.81
C THR A 139 21.06 16.10 2.90
N LEU A 140 21.12 17.24 3.61
CA LEU A 140 20.19 17.58 4.69
C LEU A 140 18.99 18.42 4.24
N ILE A 141 19.10 19.18 3.14
CA ILE A 141 17.99 20.00 2.61
C ILE A 141 16.85 19.10 2.09
N SER A 142 17.18 17.96 1.47
CA SER A 142 16.21 16.95 1.03
C SER A 142 15.37 16.39 2.18
N ASN A 143 15.99 16.19 3.35
CA ASN A 143 15.37 15.50 4.48
C ASN A 143 14.52 16.43 5.35
N VAL A 144 14.87 17.71 5.48
CA VAL A 144 14.05 18.65 6.28
C VAL A 144 12.75 19.01 5.55
N ALA A 145 12.77 19.17 4.22
CA ALA A 145 11.57 19.41 3.42
C ALA A 145 10.63 18.19 3.36
N THR A 146 11.17 16.97 3.35
CA THR A 146 10.34 15.76 3.46
C THR A 146 9.85 15.52 4.90
N TYR A 147 10.66 15.75 5.93
CA TYR A 147 10.26 15.40 7.30
C TYR A 147 9.15 16.29 7.88
N ILE A 148 9.04 17.54 7.46
CA ILE A 148 8.00 18.47 7.95
C ILE A 148 6.63 18.22 7.26
N GLY A 149 6.60 17.60 6.07
CA GLY A 149 5.37 17.38 5.29
C GLY A 149 4.61 16.08 5.58
N TYR A 150 5.22 15.12 6.28
CA TYR A 150 4.64 13.77 6.43
C TYR A 150 4.04 13.45 7.80
N THR A 151 4.08 14.38 8.77
CA THR A 151 3.69 14.08 10.15
C THR A 151 2.34 14.70 10.54
N HIS A 152 1.26 14.22 9.92
CA HIS A 152 0.06 13.73 10.64
C HIS A 152 -1.08 13.33 9.67
N ASN A 153 -1.56 12.09 9.77
CA ASN A 153 -2.87 11.58 9.33
C ASN A 153 -3.11 11.07 7.89
N HIS A 154 -2.19 11.20 6.92
CA HIS A 154 -2.50 10.78 5.54
C HIS A 154 -2.22 9.31 5.18
N LEU A 155 -1.28 8.64 5.86
CA LEU A 155 -0.83 7.29 5.47
C LEU A 155 -1.84 6.18 5.78
N ILE A 156 -2.68 6.33 6.81
CA ILE A 156 -3.69 5.32 7.17
C ILE A 156 -4.87 5.36 6.18
N ASN A 157 -5.23 6.55 5.68
CA ASN A 157 -6.31 6.71 4.71
C ASN A 157 -5.95 6.16 3.32
N ILE A 158 -4.69 6.29 2.89
CA ILE A 158 -4.27 5.80 1.57
C ILE A 158 -4.32 4.27 1.49
N PHE A 159 -3.89 3.57 2.56
CA PHE A 159 -3.97 2.10 2.60
C PHE A 159 -5.41 1.58 2.58
N TYR A 160 -6.33 2.23 3.32
CA TYR A 160 -7.75 1.87 3.29
C TYR A 160 -8.40 2.17 1.94
N PHE A 161 -8.04 3.29 1.30
CA PHE A 161 -8.61 3.68 0.01
C PHE A 161 -8.15 2.76 -1.11
N LEU A 162 -6.87 2.37 -1.16
CA LEU A 162 -6.36 1.39 -2.13
C LEU A 162 -7.02 0.01 -1.94
N CYS A 163 -7.20 -0.43 -0.69
CA CYS A 163 -7.85 -1.71 -0.39
C CYS A 163 -9.33 -1.74 -0.82
N LEU A 164 -10.06 -0.62 -0.66
CA LEU A 164 -11.45 -0.48 -1.11
C LEU A 164 -11.57 -0.29 -2.63
N TYR A 165 -10.60 0.39 -3.26
CA TYR A 165 -10.56 0.57 -4.71
C TYR A 165 -10.35 -0.76 -5.44
N GLN A 166 -9.46 -1.63 -4.92
CA GLN A 166 -9.27 -2.98 -5.45
C GLN A 166 -10.53 -3.86 -5.28
N LYS A 167 -11.28 -3.67 -4.20
CA LYS A 167 -12.56 -4.38 -3.96
C LYS A 167 -13.69 -3.94 -4.91
N SER A 168 -13.72 -2.67 -5.33
CA SER A 168 -14.73 -2.17 -6.29
C SER A 168 -14.43 -2.56 -7.74
N TYR A 169 -13.17 -2.61 -8.16
CA TYR A 169 -12.83 -3.01 -9.54
C TYR A 169 -13.19 -4.48 -9.82
N CYS A 170 -13.13 -5.37 -8.83
CA CYS A 170 -13.61 -6.75 -8.96
C CYS A 170 -15.14 -6.88 -9.12
N ILE A 171 -15.94 -5.86 -8.77
CA ILE A 171 -17.41 -5.92 -8.88
C ILE A 171 -17.91 -5.43 -10.25
N CYS A 172 -17.07 -4.70 -11.02
CA CYS A 172 -17.49 -4.04 -12.26
C CYS A 172 -16.98 -4.68 -13.56
N THR A 173 -16.18 -5.74 -13.50
CA THR A 173 -15.75 -6.49 -14.69
C THR A 173 -16.01 -7.98 -14.54
N ASN A 174 -17.30 -8.33 -14.55
CA ASN A 174 -17.93 -9.43 -15.31
C ASN A 174 -19.42 -9.50 -14.94
#